data_AF-A0AA91Z2Z8-F1
#
_entry.id   AF-A0AA91Z2Z8-F1
#
_cell.length_a   1.000
_cell.length_b   1.000
_cell.length_c   1.000
_cell.angle_alpha   90.00
_cell.angle_beta   90.00
_cell.angle_gamma   90.00
#
_symmetry.space_group_name_H-M   'P 1'
#
loop_
_entity.id
_entity.type
_entity.pdbx_description
1 polymer ?
#
loop_
_entity_poly.entity_id
_entity_poly.type
_entity_poly.pdbx_seq_one_letter_code
_entity_poly.pdbx_strand_id
1 'polypeptide(L)'
;MESILEHILRPADKIIKYGLVDEKIILELKMTTSLYEYIEVLNNYYDNDDNPYFNNWTDVEGMGYGWAWMRYEEKDWHKMMSRLVSNQAESLLIEMDNTLYFVYENEKVKTYHFVTLDTWREDTIITFSNEEIF
;
A
#
# COMPACT_ATOMS: atom_id res chain seq x y z
N MET A 1 7.07 16.43 7.44
CA MET A 1 7.64 15.06 7.38
C MET A 1 7.42 14.35 8.72
N GLU A 2 7.85 14.92 9.85
CA GLU A 2 7.55 14.37 11.20
C GLU A 2 6.05 14.20 11.47
N SER A 3 5.21 15.20 11.14
CA SER A 3 3.76 15.10 11.34
C SER A 3 3.08 14.00 10.52
N ILE A 4 3.60 13.67 9.34
CA ILE A 4 3.04 12.62 8.49
C ILE A 4 3.40 11.25 9.06
N LEU A 5 4.63 11.08 9.55
CA LEU A 5 5.09 9.82 10.13
C LEU A 5 4.29 9.43 11.39
N GLU A 6 3.90 10.40 12.22
CA GLU A 6 3.03 10.17 13.38
C GLU A 6 1.63 9.67 13.02
N HIS A 7 1.16 9.96 11.79
CA HIS A 7 -0.13 9.50 11.29
C HIS A 7 -0.04 8.19 10.49
N ILE A 8 1.16 7.78 10.06
CA ILE A 8 1.39 6.58 9.25
C ILE A 8 1.72 5.37 10.12
N LEU A 9 2.51 5.56 11.19
CA LEU A 9 3.10 4.46 11.93
C LEU A 9 2.27 4.10 13.15
N ARG A 10 2.07 2.80 13.38
CA ARG A 10 1.66 2.31 14.69
C ARG A 10 2.86 2.37 15.65
N PRO A 11 2.63 2.42 16.97
CA PRO A 11 3.72 2.48 17.96
C PRO A 11 4.75 1.34 17.85
N ALA A 12 4.36 0.19 17.32
CA ALA A 12 5.22 -0.98 17.13
C ALA A 12 5.96 -1.01 15.78
N ASP A 13 5.59 -0.13 14.84
CA ASP A 13 6.17 -0.11 13.50
C ASP A 13 7.55 0.55 13.53
N LYS A 14 8.51 -0.09 12.85
CA LYS A 14 9.86 0.42 12.66
C LYS A 14 10.04 0.81 11.20
N ILE A 15 10.37 2.09 10.95
CA ILE A 15 10.77 2.53 9.61
C ILE A 15 12.05 1.81 9.20
N ILE A 16 12.01 1.20 8.02
CA ILE A 16 13.16 0.55 7.36
C ILE A 16 13.77 1.51 6.35
N LYS A 17 12.95 2.19 5.56
CA LYS A 17 13.39 3.15 4.54
C LYS A 17 12.25 4.06 4.10
N TYR A 18 12.59 5.20 3.54
CA TYR A 18 11.65 6.15 2.95
C TYR A 18 12.36 7.01 1.92
N GLY A 19 11.62 7.64 1.03
CA GLY A 19 12.16 8.51 0.00
C GLY A 19 11.12 8.91 -1.04
N LEU A 20 11.58 9.44 -2.17
CA LEU A 20 10.78 9.55 -3.38
C LEU A 20 10.77 8.20 -4.10
N VAL A 21 9.67 7.86 -4.77
CA VAL A 21 9.56 6.62 -5.54
C VAL A 21 10.63 6.59 -6.64
N ASP A 22 11.23 5.42 -6.81
CA ASP A 22 12.13 5.08 -7.90
C ASP A 22 11.81 3.67 -8.43
N GLU A 23 12.39 3.29 -9.57
CA GLU A 23 12.16 1.97 -10.15
C GLU A 23 12.57 0.82 -9.22
N LYS A 24 13.55 1.06 -8.33
CA LYS A 24 14.10 0.04 -7.44
C LYS A 24 13.11 -0.32 -6.34
N ILE A 25 12.44 0.66 -5.72
CA ILE A 25 11.43 0.39 -4.70
C ILE A 25 10.22 -0.33 -5.32
N ILE A 26 9.84 0.02 -6.55
CA ILE A 26 8.74 -0.63 -7.26
C ILE A 26 9.08 -2.09 -7.61
N LEU A 27 10.29 -2.35 -8.09
CA LEU A 27 10.74 -3.72 -8.33
C LEU A 27 10.77 -4.54 -7.03
N GLU A 28 11.26 -3.96 -5.93
CA GLU A 28 11.26 -4.62 -4.63
C GLU A 28 9.86 -4.96 -4.14
N LEU A 29 8.90 -4.03 -4.26
CA LEU A 29 7.48 -4.26 -3.95
C LEU A 29 6.95 -5.48 -4.71
N LYS A 30 7.16 -5.53 -6.03
CA LYS A 30 6.69 -6.64 -6.87
C LYS A 30 7.32 -7.97 -6.46
N MET A 31 8.62 -8.00 -6.19
CA MET A 31 9.32 -9.20 -5.74
C MET A 31 8.83 -9.66 -4.35
N THR A 32 8.48 -8.71 -3.48
CA THR A 32 8.00 -8.99 -2.11
C THR A 32 6.71 -9.79 -2.11
N THR A 33 5.83 -9.63 -3.10
CA THR A 33 4.58 -10.42 -3.21
C THR A 33 4.79 -11.93 -3.15
N SER A 34 5.93 -12.42 -3.65
CA SER A 34 6.26 -13.85 -3.66
C SER A 34 6.79 -14.40 -2.34
N LEU A 35 7.13 -13.52 -1.40
CA LEU A 35 7.75 -13.87 -0.11
C LEU A 35 6.73 -14.02 1.03
N TYR A 36 5.48 -13.63 0.79
CA TYR A 36 4.43 -13.57 1.81
C TYR A 36 3.15 -14.23 1.30
N GLU A 37 2.42 -14.85 2.22
CA GLU A 37 1.19 -15.59 1.94
C GLU A 37 -0.04 -14.67 1.83
N TYR A 38 -0.07 -13.59 2.63
CA TYR A 38 -1.19 -12.65 2.68
C TYR A 38 -0.75 -11.27 2.21
N ILE A 39 -1.62 -10.64 1.44
CA ILE A 39 -1.43 -9.33 0.82
C ILE A 39 -2.74 -8.57 1.02
N GLU A 40 -2.63 -7.35 1.51
CA GLU A 40 -3.71 -6.36 1.55
C GLU A 40 -3.27 -5.12 0.77
N VAL A 41 -4.20 -4.54 0.03
CA VAL A 41 -4.03 -3.22 -0.60
C VAL A 41 -5.15 -2.31 -0.14
N LEU A 42 -4.77 -1.14 0.35
CA LEU A 42 -5.68 -0.11 0.83
C LEU A 42 -5.36 1.20 0.12
N ASN A 43 -6.36 1.82 -0.49
CA ASN A 43 -6.24 3.14 -1.11
C ASN A 43 -7.08 4.17 -0.35
N ASN A 44 -6.46 5.22 0.16
CA ASN A 44 -7.16 6.34 0.80
C ASN A 44 -7.14 7.58 -0.10
N TYR A 45 -8.29 8.22 -0.23
CA TYR A 45 -8.49 9.38 -1.09
C TYR A 45 -8.80 10.61 -0.24
N TYR A 46 -8.02 11.67 -0.46
CA TYR A 46 -8.13 12.94 0.26
C TYR A 46 -8.54 14.04 -0.74
N ASP A 47 -9.79 13.99 -1.19
CA ASP A 47 -10.34 14.85 -2.25
C ASP A 47 -11.12 16.07 -1.72
N ASN A 48 -10.98 16.39 -0.42
CA ASN A 48 -11.58 17.59 0.18
C ASN A 48 -10.61 18.79 0.16
N ASP A 49 -10.87 19.76 -0.71
CA ASP A 49 -10.14 21.04 -0.80
C ASP A 49 -10.06 21.77 0.56
N ASP A 50 -11.14 21.75 1.32
CA ASP A 50 -11.23 22.48 2.60
C ASP A 50 -10.47 21.77 3.73
N ASN A 51 -10.19 20.47 3.59
CA ASN A 51 -9.46 19.68 4.57
C ASN A 51 -8.65 18.53 3.94
N PRO A 52 -7.45 18.81 3.40
CA PRO A 52 -6.63 17.84 2.67
C PRO A 52 -6.01 16.73 3.54
N TYR A 53 -6.26 16.74 4.84
CA TYR A 53 -5.85 15.69 5.77
C TYR A 53 -7.00 14.77 6.20
N PHE A 54 -8.24 15.12 5.84
CA PHE A 54 -9.39 14.27 6.07
C PHE A 54 -9.44 13.22 4.97
N ASN A 55 -9.38 11.94 5.35
CA ASN A 55 -9.58 10.85 4.42
C ASN A 55 -11.09 10.73 4.14
N ASN A 56 -11.47 10.93 2.88
CA ASN A 56 -12.86 10.94 2.45
C ASN A 56 -13.35 9.54 2.09
N TRP A 57 -12.47 8.71 1.52
CA TRP A 57 -12.84 7.40 1.00
C TRP A 57 -11.69 6.41 1.12
N THR A 58 -12.02 5.19 1.54
CA THR A 58 -11.07 4.08 1.60
C THR A 58 -11.60 2.93 0.76
N ASP A 59 -10.77 2.49 -0.19
CA ASP A 59 -10.92 1.21 -0.85
C ASP A 59 -9.99 0.18 -0.20
N VAL A 60 -10.48 -1.03 0.02
CA VAL A 60 -9.66 -2.10 0.59
C VAL A 60 -9.89 -3.41 -0.16
N GLU A 61 -8.80 -4.07 -0.52
CA GLU A 61 -8.79 -5.36 -1.18
C GLU A 61 -7.85 -6.30 -0.43
N GLY A 62 -8.35 -7.49 -0.11
CA GLY A 62 -7.59 -8.52 0.57
C GLY A 62 -8.07 -9.92 0.21
N MET A 63 -7.41 -10.92 0.79
CA MET A 63 -7.81 -12.31 0.61
C MET A 63 -9.00 -12.60 1.54
N GLY A 64 -10.18 -12.86 0.97
CA GLY A 64 -11.41 -13.11 1.74
C GLY A 64 -12.23 -11.87 2.12
N TYR A 65 -11.82 -10.66 1.71
CA TYR A 65 -12.57 -9.42 1.90
C TYR A 65 -12.25 -8.39 0.79
N GLY A 66 -13.11 -7.38 0.63
CA GLY A 66 -13.10 -6.49 -0.55
C GLY A 66 -13.98 -7.02 -1.69
N TRP A 67 -13.81 -6.51 -2.91
CA TRP A 67 -14.65 -6.87 -4.05
C TRP A 67 -13.93 -7.77 -5.06
N ALA A 68 -12.61 -7.68 -5.15
CA ALA A 68 -11.83 -8.38 -6.16
C ALA A 68 -11.86 -9.90 -5.97
N TRP A 69 -11.70 -10.37 -4.73
CA TRP A 69 -11.62 -11.80 -4.38
C TRP A 69 -12.87 -12.60 -4.76
N MET A 70 -14.06 -11.98 -4.75
CA MET A 70 -15.33 -12.66 -5.08
C MET A 70 -15.37 -13.21 -6.51
N ARG A 71 -14.46 -12.76 -7.38
CA ARG A 71 -14.34 -13.22 -8.77
C ARG A 71 -13.39 -14.42 -8.93
N TYR A 72 -12.76 -14.86 -7.86
CA TYR A 72 -11.70 -15.87 -7.87
C TYR A 72 -11.94 -16.94 -6.81
N GLU A 73 -11.50 -18.16 -7.10
CA GLU A 73 -11.43 -19.22 -6.09
C GLU A 73 -10.28 -18.94 -5.11
N GLU A 74 -10.39 -19.45 -3.88
CA GLU A 74 -9.41 -19.23 -2.81
C GLU A 74 -7.97 -19.55 -3.21
N LYS A 75 -7.77 -20.66 -3.93
CA LYS A 75 -6.46 -21.07 -4.46
C LYS A 75 -5.80 -20.04 -5.39
N ASP A 76 -6.58 -19.11 -5.95
CA ASP A 76 -6.15 -18.09 -6.90
C ASP A 76 -6.09 -16.68 -6.26
N TRP A 77 -6.47 -16.51 -4.99
CA TRP A 77 -6.48 -15.20 -4.32
C TRP A 77 -5.08 -14.59 -4.23
N HIS A 78 -4.05 -15.36 -3.90
CA HIS A 78 -2.67 -14.86 -3.88
C HIS A 78 -2.22 -14.31 -5.22
N LYS A 79 -2.50 -15.06 -6.29
CA LYS A 79 -2.19 -14.63 -7.66
C LYS A 79 -2.97 -13.38 -8.06
N MET A 80 -4.23 -13.29 -7.64
CA MET A 80 -5.07 -12.11 -7.85
C MET A 80 -4.48 -10.89 -7.14
N MET A 81 -4.13 -11.00 -5.86
CA MET A 81 -3.53 -9.89 -5.10
C MET A 81 -2.17 -9.49 -5.65
N SER A 82 -1.32 -10.45 -6.06
CA SER A 82 -0.03 -10.18 -6.70
C SER A 82 -0.19 -9.40 -8.02
N ARG A 83 -1.26 -9.68 -8.77
CA ARG A 83 -1.61 -8.92 -9.98
C ARG A 83 -2.12 -7.52 -9.63
N LEU A 84 -2.93 -7.39 -8.58
CA LEU A 84 -3.40 -6.09 -8.10
C LEU A 84 -2.23 -5.20 -7.69
N VAL A 85 -1.29 -5.72 -6.90
CA VAL A 85 -0.04 -5.03 -6.55
C VAL A 85 0.77 -4.66 -7.79
N SER A 86 0.82 -5.53 -8.80
CA SER A 86 1.51 -5.24 -10.06
C SER A 86 0.87 -4.08 -10.83
N ASN A 87 -0.46 -3.98 -10.84
CA ASN A 87 -1.17 -2.85 -11.45
C ASN A 87 -0.91 -1.55 -10.67
N GLN A 88 -0.94 -1.61 -9.33
CA GLN A 88 -0.61 -0.44 -8.49
C GLN A 88 0.82 0.03 -8.73
N ALA A 89 1.77 -0.90 -8.82
CA ALA A 89 3.16 -0.63 -9.16
C ALA A 89 3.32 0.08 -10.52
N GLU A 90 2.49 -0.24 -11.52
CA GLU A 90 2.50 0.44 -12.82
C GLU A 90 2.00 1.88 -12.71
N SER A 91 0.94 2.13 -11.95
CA SER A 91 0.46 3.50 -11.66
C SER A 91 1.49 4.33 -10.92
N LEU A 92 2.13 3.77 -9.88
CA LEU A 92 3.16 4.44 -9.09
C LEU A 92 4.40 4.82 -9.91
N LEU A 93 4.72 4.09 -10.98
CA LEU A 93 5.80 4.47 -11.90
C LEU A 93 5.42 5.70 -12.76
N ILE A 94 4.15 5.87 -13.10
CA ILE A 94 3.68 7.05 -13.85
C ILE A 94 3.78 8.30 -12.98
N GLU A 95 3.51 8.16 -11.68
CA GLU A 95 3.41 9.25 -10.72
C GLU A 95 4.68 9.46 -9.89
N MET A 96 5.76 8.72 -10.18
CA MET A 96 6.92 8.57 -9.28
C MET A 96 7.55 9.90 -8.80
N ASP A 97 7.55 10.93 -9.64
CA ASP A 97 8.13 12.25 -9.33
C ASP A 97 7.37 12.98 -8.20
N ASN A 98 6.10 12.62 -7.98
CA ASN A 98 5.21 13.22 -7.00
C ASN A 98 4.85 12.28 -5.85
N THR A 99 5.45 11.08 -5.80
CA THR A 99 5.09 10.05 -4.83
C THR A 99 6.22 9.83 -3.82
N LEU A 100 5.90 10.02 -2.54
CA LEU A 100 6.75 9.60 -1.43
C LEU A 100 6.46 8.14 -1.08
N TYR A 101 7.45 7.39 -0.64
CA TYR A 101 7.25 6.07 -0.06
C TYR A 101 7.82 5.98 1.35
N PHE A 102 7.19 5.13 2.15
CA PHE A 102 7.64 4.68 3.45
C PHE A 102 7.53 3.16 3.49
N VAL A 103 8.61 2.50 3.90
CA VAL A 103 8.59 1.07 4.22
C VAL A 103 8.86 0.91 5.69
N TYR A 104 7.93 0.25 6.37
CA TYR A 104 8.01 -0.04 7.78
C TYR A 104 7.54 -1.45 8.05
N GLU A 105 8.01 -2.02 9.14
CA GLU A 105 7.66 -3.37 9.54
C GLU A 105 7.51 -3.47 11.06
N ASN A 106 6.76 -4.47 11.49
CA ASN A 106 6.77 -4.96 12.85
C ASN A 106 6.93 -6.48 12.83
N GLU A 107 6.74 -7.15 13.97
CA GLU A 107 6.92 -8.59 14.08
C GLU A 107 6.01 -9.41 13.15
N LYS A 108 4.89 -8.84 12.71
CA LYS A 108 3.86 -9.55 11.93
C LYS A 108 3.83 -9.16 10.47
N VAL A 109 4.00 -7.87 10.18
CA VAL A 109 3.73 -7.34 8.85
C VAL A 109 4.86 -6.45 8.33
N LYS A 110 5.01 -6.46 7.01
CA LYS A 110 5.80 -5.48 6.27
C LYS A 110 4.88 -4.64 5.40
N THR A 111 4.97 -3.33 5.51
CA THR A 111 4.08 -2.40 4.80
C THR A 111 4.88 -1.45 3.92
N TYR A 112 4.38 -1.25 2.71
CA TYR A 112 4.81 -0.21 1.77
C TYR A 112 3.68 0.80 1.67
N HIS A 113 3.93 2.03 2.09
CA HIS A 113 2.97 3.13 2.06
C HIS A 113 3.49 4.18 1.08
N PHE A 114 2.75 4.37 0.00
CA PHE A 114 2.99 5.38 -1.02
C PHE A 114 2.03 6.54 -0.81
N VAL A 115 2.54 7.77 -0.82
CA VAL A 115 1.77 9.01 -0.69
C VAL A 115 2.00 9.82 -1.96
N THR A 116 1.04 9.78 -2.88
CA THR A 116 1.06 10.57 -4.11
C THR A 116 0.49 11.96 -3.83
N LEU A 117 1.23 12.99 -4.22
CA LEU A 117 0.86 14.40 -4.05
C LEU A 117 0.66 15.05 -5.42
N ASP A 118 -0.50 14.84 -6.03
CA ASP A 118 -0.91 15.54 -7.25
C ASP A 118 -1.95 16.63 -6.89
N THR A 119 -2.97 16.81 -7.73
CA THR A 119 -4.11 17.70 -7.48
C THR A 119 -4.79 17.36 -6.14
N TRP A 120 -4.84 16.06 -5.82
CA TRP A 120 -5.31 15.52 -4.54
C TRP A 120 -4.27 14.57 -3.98
N ARG A 121 -4.31 14.37 -2.66
CA ARG A 121 -3.50 13.32 -2.04
C ARG A 121 -4.20 11.97 -2.18
N GLU A 122 -3.44 10.97 -2.57
CA GLU A 122 -3.82 9.56 -2.54
C GLU A 122 -2.75 8.78 -1.80
N ASP A 123 -3.18 7.89 -0.90
CA ASP A 123 -2.29 6.95 -0.23
C ASP A 123 -2.57 5.54 -0.71
N THR A 124 -1.58 4.88 -1.31
CA THR A 124 -1.61 3.44 -1.59
C THR A 124 -0.79 2.70 -0.56
N ILE A 125 -1.44 1.87 0.25
CA ILE A 125 -0.85 1.13 1.37
C ILE A 125 -0.93 -0.36 1.04
N ILE A 126 0.23 -1.02 0.95
CA ILE A 126 0.34 -2.43 0.61
C ILE A 126 1.01 -3.15 1.78
N THR A 127 0.27 -4.04 2.42
CA THR A 127 0.70 -4.79 3.60
C THR A 127 0.90 -6.26 3.24
N PHE A 128 2.03 -6.82 3.69
CA PHE A 128 2.42 -8.21 3.51
C PHE A 128 2.53 -8.92 4.86
N SER A 129 2.06 -10.16 4.93
CA SER A 129 2.07 -10.97 6.14
C SER A 129 2.13 -12.47 5.83
N ASN A 130 2.65 -13.26 6.77
CA ASN A 130 2.53 -14.73 6.76
C ASN A 130 1.39 -15.23 7.66
N GLU A 131 0.76 -14.32 8.40
CA GLU A 131 -0.49 -14.55 9.12
C GLU A 131 -1.61 -13.81 8.39
N GLU A 132 -2.85 -14.30 8.50
CA GLU A 132 -4.01 -13.61 7.96
C GLU A 132 -4.13 -12.19 8.53
N ILE A 133 -4.35 -11.20 7.65
CA ILE A 133 -4.43 -9.78 8.00
C ILE A 133 -5.90 -9.46 8.28
N PHE A 134 -6.22 -9.06 9.51
CA PHE A 134 -7.52 -8.53 9.92
C PHE A 134 -7.36 -7.34 10.87
#